data_AF-A0A412IQZ6-F1
#
_entry.id   AF-A0A412IQZ6-F1
#
_cell.length_a   1.000
_cell.length_b   1.000
_cell.length_c   1.000
_cell.angle_alpha   90.00
_cell.angle_beta   90.00
_cell.angle_gamma   90.00
#
_symmetry.space_group_name_H-M   'P 1'
#
loop_
_entity.id
_entity.type
_entity.pdbx_description
1 polymer ?
#
loop_
_entity_poly.entity_id
_entity_poly.type
_entity_poly.pdbx_seq_one_letter_code
_entity_poly.pdbx_strand_id
1 'polypeptide(L)'
;TKQLWSAQISNAHDKIQYESVCQPFRAVGTSGKDKHKIALAFETGPKLTIEDFNARLPKKYAINKIYKSELTKKQAQELYPEWYQRIVVEKGERGHWNRHEGIYHNWIEKCYQGTEVNHRYYCLENLCSLAVQCQIAPEQVEKDVRELAEYFETLTNKDDNHFTEYDIACAMRTYEEPTESAYRRRIEFISEKTNIPLQRTKRNGRKQEVHLKRIRAMQEFDDEDNGTNWRDGNGRKPK
;
A
#
# COMPACT_ATOMS: atom_id res chain seq x y z
N THR A 1 9.29 19.04 -0.66
CA THR A 1 8.66 18.80 -1.98
C THR A 1 7.55 19.79 -2.31
N LYS A 2 6.54 20.10 -1.46
CA LYS A 2 5.53 21.14 -1.80
C LYS A 2 6.11 22.49 -2.24
N GLN A 3 7.24 22.92 -1.65
CA GLN A 3 7.91 24.18 -2.01
C GLN A 3 8.55 24.18 -3.41
N LEU A 4 8.83 23.01 -4.01
CA LEU A 4 9.38 22.91 -5.37
C LEU A 4 8.31 23.03 -6.45
N TRP A 5 7.05 22.74 -6.12
CA TRP A 5 5.92 22.79 -7.06
C TRP A 5 5.30 24.19 -7.12
N SER A 6 6.13 25.23 -7.23
CA SER A 6 5.64 26.59 -7.46
C SER A 6 5.34 26.81 -8.94
N ALA A 7 4.44 27.75 -9.26
CA ALA A 7 4.14 28.13 -10.65
C ALA A 7 5.38 28.65 -11.42
N GLN A 8 6.44 29.04 -10.70
CA GLN A 8 7.70 29.48 -11.29
C GLN A 8 8.59 28.32 -11.75
N ILE A 9 8.39 27.12 -11.21
CA ILE A 9 9.26 25.95 -11.45
C ILE A 9 8.53 24.87 -12.26
N SER A 10 7.20 24.75 -12.11
CA SER A 10 6.43 23.70 -12.76
C SER A 10 5.07 24.18 -13.28
N ASN A 11 4.74 23.75 -14.50
CA ASN A 11 3.43 23.95 -15.10
C ASN A 11 2.33 23.08 -14.47
N ALA A 12 2.69 22.10 -13.63
CA ALA A 12 1.76 21.21 -12.90
C ALA A 12 1.63 21.59 -11.41
N HIS A 13 1.82 22.87 -11.08
CA HIS A 13 1.77 23.36 -9.70
C HIS A 13 0.38 23.24 -9.05
N ASP A 14 -0.68 23.13 -9.86
CA ASP A 14 -2.08 22.95 -9.47
C ASP A 14 -2.47 21.46 -9.32
N LYS A 15 -1.81 20.56 -10.07
CA LYS A 15 -2.04 19.10 -10.04
C LYS A 15 -0.77 18.35 -9.61
N ILE A 16 -0.39 18.54 -8.35
CA ILE A 16 0.86 18.02 -7.79
C ILE A 16 0.82 16.49 -7.70
N GLN A 17 1.70 15.83 -8.46
CA GLN A 17 1.97 14.40 -8.31
C GLN A 17 3.06 14.18 -7.25
N TYR A 18 2.73 13.40 -6.23
CA TYR A 18 3.70 13.04 -5.18
C TYR A 18 4.51 11.81 -5.61
N GLU A 19 5.77 12.04 -5.94
CA GLU A 19 6.76 10.98 -6.09
C GLU A 19 7.64 10.88 -4.87
N SER A 20 8.15 9.67 -4.63
CA SER A 20 9.17 9.52 -3.61
C SER A 20 10.37 10.39 -4.01
N VAL A 21 10.98 11.06 -3.04
CA VAL A 21 12.26 11.79 -3.24
C VAL A 21 13.40 10.82 -3.61
N CYS A 22 13.13 9.52 -3.68
CA CYS A 22 13.95 8.54 -4.38
C CYS A 22 14.07 8.79 -5.91
N GLN A 23 13.91 10.03 -6.39
CA GLN A 23 14.69 10.43 -7.54
C GLN A 23 16.14 10.08 -7.19
N PRO A 24 16.79 9.15 -7.90
CA PRO A 24 18.11 8.72 -7.51
C PRO A 24 19.03 9.92 -7.75
N PHE A 25 19.32 10.69 -6.69
CA PHE A 25 20.63 11.29 -6.59
C PHE A 25 21.57 10.12 -6.78
N ARG A 26 22.26 10.10 -7.92
CA ARG A 26 23.16 9.02 -8.28
C ARG A 26 24.17 8.90 -7.15
N ALA A 27 24.08 7.84 -6.36
CA ALA A 27 25.10 7.58 -5.37
C ALA A 27 26.38 7.21 -6.12
N VAL A 28 27.53 7.69 -5.65
CA VAL A 28 28.83 7.34 -6.23
C VAL A 28 28.95 5.81 -6.29
N GLY A 29 29.31 5.28 -7.46
CA GLY A 29 29.37 3.84 -7.73
C GLY A 29 28.08 3.23 -8.29
N THR A 30 26.97 3.97 -8.36
CA THR A 30 25.73 3.47 -8.97
C THR A 30 25.70 3.66 -10.49
N SER A 31 25.02 2.74 -11.18
CA SER A 31 24.85 2.79 -12.63
C SER A 31 23.83 3.85 -13.04
N GLY A 32 23.98 4.34 -14.26
CA GLY A 32 23.07 5.31 -14.82
C GLY A 32 21.82 4.78 -15.50
N LYS A 33 21.04 5.70 -16.09
CA LYS A 33 19.99 5.32 -17.07
C LYS A 33 20.59 4.44 -18.16
N ASP A 34 21.81 4.77 -18.56
CA ASP A 34 22.69 3.89 -19.33
C ASP A 34 23.49 3.01 -18.35
N LYS A 35 23.25 1.69 -18.41
CA LYS A 35 23.86 0.70 -17.50
C LYS A 35 25.38 0.58 -17.67
N HIS A 36 25.95 1.10 -18.76
CA HIS A 36 27.39 1.11 -19.01
C HIS A 36 28.11 2.33 -18.40
N LYS A 37 27.37 3.27 -17.82
CA LYS A 37 27.93 4.48 -17.19
C LYS A 37 27.79 4.39 -15.67
N ILE A 38 28.88 4.62 -14.95
CA ILE A 38 28.94 4.63 -13.49
C ILE A 38 29.04 6.08 -13.02
N ALA A 39 28.28 6.44 -11.99
CA ALA A 39 28.41 7.73 -11.34
C ALA A 39 29.72 7.78 -10.53
N LEU A 40 30.64 8.65 -10.94
CA LEU A 40 31.89 8.90 -10.22
C LEU A 40 31.80 10.23 -9.47
N ALA A 41 32.49 10.32 -8.33
CA ALA A 41 32.79 11.59 -7.69
C ALA A 41 34.30 11.82 -7.74
N PHE A 42 34.70 13.01 -8.16
CA PHE A 42 36.10 13.43 -8.18
C PHE A 42 36.53 13.98 -6.81
N GLU A 43 35.57 14.43 -6.00
CA GLU A 43 35.77 14.93 -4.66
C GLU A 43 34.58 14.53 -3.78
N THR A 44 34.85 14.04 -2.58
CA THR A 44 33.81 13.71 -1.59
C THR A 44 34.11 14.41 -0.28
N GLY A 45 33.08 14.98 0.35
CA GLY A 45 33.20 15.55 1.69
C GLY A 45 33.36 14.50 2.80
N PRO A 46 33.56 14.94 4.05
CA PRO A 46 33.61 14.04 5.20
C PRO A 46 32.28 13.31 5.42
N LYS A 47 32.33 12.16 6.10
CA LYS A 47 31.12 11.45 6.52
C LYS A 47 30.28 12.34 7.43
N LEU A 48 29.00 12.48 7.11
CA LEU A 48 28.05 13.24 7.93
C LEU A 48 27.33 12.30 8.89
N THR A 49 27.16 12.75 10.13
CA THR A 49 26.34 12.10 11.14
C THR A 49 24.87 12.53 11.03
N ILE A 50 23.98 11.87 11.78
CA ILE A 50 22.57 12.28 11.84
C ILE A 50 22.45 13.61 12.59
N GLU A 51 23.33 13.84 13.56
CA GLU A 51 23.46 15.08 14.31
C GLU A 51 23.86 16.23 13.39
N ASP A 52 24.83 16.00 12.50
CA ASP A 52 25.21 16.96 11.45
C ASP A 52 24.02 17.30 10.55
N PHE A 53 23.23 16.29 10.17
CA PHE A 53 22.06 16.48 9.34
C PHE A 53 20.99 17.30 10.09
N ASN A 54 20.74 16.97 11.36
CA ASN A 54 19.77 17.65 12.22
C ASN A 54 20.16 19.11 12.52
N ALA A 55 21.44 19.42 12.62
CA ALA A 55 21.92 20.79 12.78
C ALA A 55 21.56 21.69 11.59
N ARG A 56 21.36 21.10 10.40
CA ARG A 56 21.03 21.80 9.15
C ARG A 56 19.54 21.79 8.83
N LEU A 57 18.73 21.04 9.57
CA LEU A 57 17.28 20.93 9.36
C LEU A 57 16.52 21.81 10.36
N PRO A 58 15.37 22.39 9.95
CA PRO A 58 14.43 22.97 10.91
C PRO A 58 14.03 21.94 11.96
N LYS A 59 13.93 22.34 13.23
CA LYS A 59 13.65 21.42 14.37
C LYS A 59 12.46 20.47 14.12
N LYS A 60 11.41 20.91 13.42
CA LYS A 60 10.25 20.09 13.06
C LYS A 60 10.55 18.90 12.14
N TYR A 61 11.68 18.92 11.43
CA TYR A 61 12.12 17.89 10.50
C TYR A 61 13.34 17.12 11.02
N ALA A 62 13.77 17.37 12.25
CA ALA A 62 14.88 16.65 12.85
C ALA A 62 14.58 15.15 12.90
N ILE A 63 15.57 14.36 12.49
CA ILE A 63 15.55 12.91 12.45
C ILE A 63 15.84 12.42 13.87
N ASN A 64 14.77 12.22 14.65
CA ASN A 64 14.85 11.93 16.07
C ASN A 64 14.65 10.44 16.41
N LYS A 65 14.21 9.64 15.43
CA LYS A 65 13.97 8.19 15.60
C LYS A 65 14.46 7.44 14.38
N ILE A 66 15.59 6.75 14.55
CA ILE A 66 16.10 5.77 13.57
C ILE A 66 15.40 4.42 13.80
N TYR A 67 15.12 4.09 15.07
CA TYR A 67 14.45 2.86 15.49
C TYR A 67 13.02 3.14 15.92
N LYS A 68 12.08 2.34 15.40
CA LYS A 68 10.64 2.47 15.69
C LYS A 68 10.19 1.71 16.94
N SER A 69 10.99 0.77 17.43
CA SER A 69 10.66 -0.08 18.58
C SER A 69 11.19 0.51 19.87
N GLU A 70 10.35 0.54 20.91
CA GLU A 70 10.75 0.90 22.27
C GLU A 70 11.47 -0.25 22.99
N LEU A 71 11.38 -1.47 22.44
CA LEU A 71 12.08 -2.66 22.95
C LEU A 71 13.50 -2.75 22.40
N THR A 72 14.46 -2.97 23.29
CA THR A 72 15.81 -3.41 22.93
C THR A 72 15.77 -4.84 22.37
N LYS A 73 16.83 -5.24 21.63
CA LYS A 73 16.93 -6.61 21.08
C LYS A 73 16.84 -7.68 22.19
N LYS A 74 17.44 -7.42 23.36
CA LYS A 74 17.40 -8.34 24.51
C LYS A 74 15.99 -8.49 25.06
N GLN A 75 15.27 -7.38 25.26
CA GLN A 75 13.87 -7.43 25.70
C GLN A 75 12.96 -8.12 24.67
N ALA A 76 13.20 -7.91 23.37
CA ALA A 76 12.45 -8.58 22.32
C ALA A 76 12.71 -10.11 22.30
N GLN A 77 13.93 -10.56 22.63
CA GLN A 77 14.25 -11.97 22.76
C GLN A 77 13.49 -12.63 23.92
N GLU A 78 13.38 -11.95 25.06
CA GLU A 78 12.65 -12.45 26.24
C GLU A 78 11.14 -12.48 26.01
N LEU A 79 10.56 -11.44 25.40
CA LEU A 79 9.12 -11.33 25.17
C LEU A 79 8.62 -12.15 23.97
N TYR A 80 9.45 -12.32 22.95
CA TYR A 80 9.09 -12.97 21.69
C TYR A 80 10.17 -13.97 21.22
N PRO A 81 10.45 -15.03 21.99
CA PRO A 81 11.57 -15.94 21.73
C PRO A 81 11.49 -16.62 20.36
N GLU A 82 10.29 -17.09 19.97
CA GLU A 82 10.08 -17.74 18.66
C GLU A 82 10.30 -16.78 17.49
N TRP A 83 9.78 -15.55 17.60
CA TRP A 83 9.99 -14.52 16.58
C TRP A 83 11.47 -14.14 16.48
N TYR A 84 12.16 -13.99 17.62
CA TYR A 84 13.57 -13.62 17.66
C TYR A 84 14.44 -14.68 17.00
N GLN A 85 14.21 -15.96 17.33
CA GLN A 85 14.91 -17.07 16.69
C GLN A 85 14.69 -17.07 15.17
N ARG A 86 13.43 -17.05 14.72
CA ARG A 86 13.11 -17.13 13.29
C ARG A 86 13.61 -15.93 12.48
N ILE A 87 13.46 -14.71 12.99
CA ILE A 87 13.71 -13.49 12.21
C ILE A 87 15.12 -12.94 12.44
N VAL A 88 15.66 -13.01 13.65
CA VAL A 88 16.94 -12.39 13.99
C VAL A 88 18.10 -13.37 13.84
N VAL A 89 17.94 -14.60 14.32
CA VAL A 89 19.00 -15.63 14.27
C VAL A 89 19.00 -16.32 12.91
N GLU A 90 17.87 -16.91 12.51
CA GLU A 90 17.74 -17.68 11.27
C GLU A 90 17.63 -16.80 10.03
N LYS A 91 17.33 -15.50 10.20
CA LYS A 91 17.05 -14.56 9.11
C LYS A 91 15.98 -15.07 8.15
N GLY A 92 15.01 -15.82 8.68
CA GLY A 92 13.89 -16.36 7.92
C GLY A 92 12.96 -15.28 7.39
N GLU A 93 12.12 -15.68 6.44
CA GLU A 93 11.17 -14.78 5.82
C GLU A 93 10.08 -14.32 6.80
N ARG A 94 9.57 -13.11 6.57
CA ARG A 94 8.47 -12.59 7.37
C ARG A 94 7.16 -13.21 6.90
N GLY A 95 6.34 -13.66 7.84
CA GLY A 95 4.99 -14.10 7.52
C GLY A 95 4.13 -12.99 6.88
N HIS A 96 3.16 -13.40 6.07
CA HIS A 96 2.18 -12.54 5.40
C HIS A 96 0.76 -12.98 5.78
N TRP A 97 -0.17 -12.04 5.75
CA TRP A 97 -1.58 -12.30 6.02
C TRP A 97 -2.36 -12.13 4.73
N ASN A 98 -3.15 -13.13 4.40
CA ASN A 98 -4.02 -13.08 3.24
C ASN A 98 -5.22 -12.17 3.51
N ARG A 99 -5.64 -11.47 2.48
CA ARG A 99 -6.80 -10.59 2.48
C ARG A 99 -7.95 -11.25 1.72
N HIS A 100 -9.15 -10.78 2.03
CA HIS A 100 -10.36 -11.24 1.35
C HIS A 100 -10.39 -10.76 -0.11
N GLU A 101 -10.70 -11.65 -1.04
CA GLU A 101 -10.75 -11.40 -2.50
C GLU A 101 -11.64 -10.21 -2.89
N GLY A 102 -12.73 -9.96 -2.15
CA GLY A 102 -13.60 -8.81 -2.41
C GLY A 102 -12.88 -7.45 -2.38
N ILE A 103 -11.73 -7.33 -1.70
CA ILE A 103 -10.91 -6.10 -1.74
C ILE A 103 -10.27 -5.91 -3.11
N TYR A 104 -9.85 -7.00 -3.75
CA TYR A 104 -9.26 -6.98 -5.10
C TYR A 104 -10.31 -6.55 -6.14
N HIS A 105 -11.49 -7.16 -6.15
CA HIS A 105 -12.56 -6.77 -7.09
C HIS A 105 -13.09 -5.35 -6.83
N ASN A 106 -13.24 -4.93 -5.57
CA ASN A 106 -13.61 -3.55 -5.28
C ASN A 106 -12.55 -2.53 -5.73
N TRP A 107 -11.28 -2.93 -5.79
CA TRP A 107 -10.23 -2.07 -6.34
C TRP A 107 -10.38 -1.90 -7.86
N ILE A 108 -10.73 -2.96 -8.59
CA ILE A 108 -11.03 -2.87 -10.03
C ILE A 108 -12.15 -1.86 -10.29
N GLU A 109 -13.26 -1.94 -9.54
CA GLU A 109 -14.38 -0.98 -9.64
C GLU A 109 -13.92 0.46 -9.41
N LYS A 110 -13.07 0.68 -8.39
CA LYS A 110 -12.52 2.02 -8.10
C LYS A 110 -11.63 2.55 -9.22
N CYS A 111 -10.88 1.68 -9.90
CA CYS A 111 -10.05 2.08 -11.03
C CYS A 111 -10.92 2.56 -12.20
N TYR A 112 -11.99 1.82 -12.53
CA TYR A 112 -12.94 2.26 -13.55
C TYR A 112 -13.58 3.62 -13.23
N GLN A 113 -13.88 3.89 -11.95
CA GLN A 113 -14.57 5.13 -11.55
C GLN A 113 -13.65 6.34 -11.40
N GLY A 114 -12.38 6.15 -11.05
CA GLY A 114 -11.54 7.23 -10.51
C GLY A 114 -10.13 7.31 -11.07
N THR A 115 -9.72 6.44 -11.99
CA THR A 115 -8.38 6.54 -12.57
C THR A 115 -8.26 7.73 -13.51
N GLU A 116 -7.18 8.49 -13.35
CA GLU A 116 -6.78 9.58 -14.23
C GLU A 116 -5.47 9.23 -14.96
N VAL A 117 -5.21 9.90 -16.08
CA VAL A 117 -4.11 9.65 -17.02
C VAL A 117 -2.74 9.44 -16.35
N ASN A 118 -2.38 10.29 -15.37
CA ASN A 118 -1.07 10.25 -14.73
C ASN A 118 -0.95 9.17 -13.63
N HIS A 119 -2.05 8.52 -13.26
CA HIS A 119 -2.15 7.60 -12.13
C HIS A 119 -2.40 6.14 -12.55
N ARG A 120 -2.60 5.87 -13.84
CA ARG A 120 -2.88 4.55 -14.43
C ARG A 120 -1.91 3.47 -13.98
N TYR A 121 -0.60 3.71 -14.10
CA TYR A 121 0.42 2.75 -13.68
C TYR A 121 0.27 2.37 -12.21
N TYR A 122 0.12 3.35 -11.31
CA TYR A 122 -0.03 3.08 -9.87
C TYR A 122 -1.33 2.33 -9.54
N CYS A 123 -2.39 2.56 -10.31
CA CYS A 123 -3.64 1.82 -10.16
C CYS A 123 -3.45 0.34 -10.51
N LEU A 124 -2.79 0.06 -11.64
CA LEU A 124 -2.49 -1.30 -12.09
C LEU A 124 -1.48 -2.01 -11.17
N GLU A 125 -0.43 -1.32 -10.77
CA GLU A 125 0.57 -1.84 -9.83
C GLU A 125 -0.06 -2.21 -8.47
N ASN A 126 -1.02 -1.40 -7.99
CA ASN A 126 -1.77 -1.73 -6.78
C ASN A 126 -2.74 -2.91 -6.98
N LEU A 127 -3.31 -3.09 -8.17
CA LEU A 127 -4.11 -4.27 -8.49
C LEU A 127 -3.26 -5.55 -8.37
N CYS A 128 -2.08 -5.57 -8.98
CA CYS A 128 -1.11 -6.67 -8.85
C CYS A 128 -0.72 -6.92 -7.39
N SER A 129 -0.51 -5.86 -6.61
CA SER A 129 -0.27 -5.96 -5.17
C SER A 129 -1.39 -6.66 -4.40
N LEU A 130 -2.64 -6.32 -4.72
CA LEU A 130 -3.82 -6.90 -4.09
C LEU A 130 -4.02 -8.34 -4.53
N ALA A 131 -3.70 -8.68 -5.77
CA ALA A 131 -3.72 -10.05 -6.26
C ALA A 131 -2.80 -10.97 -5.43
N VAL A 132 -1.58 -10.52 -5.11
CA VAL A 132 -0.66 -11.23 -4.19
C VAL A 132 -1.30 -11.41 -2.81
N GLN A 133 -1.84 -10.33 -2.25
CA GLN A 133 -2.42 -10.34 -0.90
C GLN A 133 -3.69 -11.20 -0.81
N CYS A 134 -4.47 -11.30 -1.89
CA CYS A 134 -5.72 -12.05 -1.96
C CYS A 134 -5.57 -13.44 -2.57
N GLN A 135 -4.35 -13.83 -2.97
CA GLN A 135 -4.04 -15.12 -3.61
C GLN A 135 -4.88 -15.40 -4.86
N ILE A 136 -5.05 -14.38 -5.71
CA ILE A 136 -5.77 -14.52 -6.98
C ILE A 136 -4.94 -15.36 -7.94
N ALA A 137 -5.60 -16.24 -8.70
CA ALA A 137 -4.96 -17.13 -9.67
C ALA A 137 -4.30 -16.34 -10.82
N PRO A 138 -3.11 -16.76 -11.32
CA PRO A 138 -2.39 -16.03 -12.36
C PRO A 138 -3.21 -15.71 -13.61
N GLU A 139 -4.04 -16.66 -14.06
CA GLU A 139 -4.88 -16.51 -15.26
C GLU A 139 -5.92 -15.40 -15.07
N GLN A 140 -6.48 -15.31 -13.86
CA GLN A 140 -7.44 -14.26 -13.52
C GLN A 140 -6.76 -12.89 -13.41
N VAL A 141 -5.55 -12.84 -12.82
CA VAL A 141 -4.76 -11.61 -12.73
C VAL A 141 -4.40 -11.10 -14.12
N GLU A 142 -3.91 -11.95 -15.01
CA GLU A 142 -3.54 -11.54 -16.37
C GLU A 142 -4.76 -10.98 -17.12
N LYS A 143 -5.91 -11.67 -17.03
CA LYS A 143 -7.15 -11.20 -17.63
C LYS A 143 -7.56 -9.82 -17.11
N ASP A 144 -7.67 -9.67 -15.78
CA ASP A 144 -8.12 -8.41 -15.17
C ASP A 144 -7.16 -7.25 -15.43
N VAL A 145 -5.85 -7.53 -15.42
CA VAL A 145 -4.81 -6.53 -15.72
C VAL A 145 -4.90 -6.08 -17.17
N ARG A 146 -5.09 -7.00 -18.13
CA ARG A 146 -5.24 -6.65 -19.55
C ARG A 146 -6.53 -5.87 -19.81
N GLU A 147 -7.67 -6.32 -19.27
CA GLU A 147 -8.95 -5.60 -19.41
C GLU A 147 -8.86 -4.18 -18.83
N LEU A 148 -8.25 -4.03 -17.65
CA LEU A 148 -8.09 -2.71 -17.04
C LEU A 148 -7.09 -1.84 -17.81
N ALA A 149 -6.03 -2.43 -18.39
CA ALA A 149 -5.07 -1.71 -19.21
C ALA A 149 -5.68 -1.21 -20.53
N GLU A 150 -6.57 -1.98 -21.16
CA GLU A 150 -7.35 -1.54 -22.32
C GLU A 150 -8.18 -0.30 -21.98
N TYR A 151 -8.88 -0.32 -20.84
CA TYR A 151 -9.60 0.87 -20.36
C TYR A 151 -8.66 2.04 -20.10
N PHE A 152 -7.51 1.81 -19.48
CA PHE A 152 -6.51 2.83 -19.21
C PHE A 152 -5.96 3.48 -20.48
N GLU A 153 -5.83 2.72 -21.56
CA GLU A 153 -5.44 3.27 -22.86
C GLU A 153 -6.52 4.19 -23.45
N THR A 154 -7.80 3.92 -23.21
CA THR A 154 -8.87 4.84 -23.66
C THR A 154 -8.83 6.23 -23.00
N LEU A 155 -8.13 6.36 -21.87
CA LEU A 155 -7.94 7.64 -21.17
C LEU A 155 -6.80 8.48 -21.75
N THR A 156 -6.00 7.93 -22.67
CA THR A 156 -4.90 8.63 -23.34
C THR A 156 -5.42 9.92 -23.99
N ASN A 157 -4.78 11.04 -23.66
CA ASN A 157 -5.20 12.37 -24.11
C ASN A 157 -4.09 13.16 -24.82
N LYS A 158 -2.90 12.56 -24.93
CA LYS A 158 -1.76 13.08 -25.70
C LYS A 158 -1.06 11.92 -26.40
N ASP A 159 -0.44 12.21 -27.53
CA ASP A 159 0.31 11.21 -28.30
C ASP A 159 1.50 10.62 -27.51
N ASP A 160 2.02 11.36 -26.52
CA ASP A 160 3.16 10.92 -25.70
C ASP A 160 2.77 10.17 -24.42
N ASN A 161 1.48 9.88 -24.21
CA ASN A 161 1.00 9.25 -22.98
C ASN A 161 0.16 7.98 -23.20
N HIS A 162 0.42 7.24 -24.27
CA HIS A 162 -0.13 5.89 -24.45
C HIS A 162 0.24 4.98 -23.26
N PHE A 163 -0.69 4.12 -22.90
CA PHE A 163 -0.52 3.05 -21.92
C PHE A 163 -0.20 1.75 -22.66
N THR A 164 0.98 1.19 -22.42
CA THR A 164 1.59 0.19 -23.31
C THR A 164 1.83 -1.15 -22.61
N GLU A 165 2.20 -2.16 -23.39
CA GLU A 165 2.62 -3.47 -22.85
C GLU A 165 3.80 -3.34 -21.86
N TYR A 166 4.64 -2.32 -22.03
CA TYR A 166 5.72 -2.04 -21.08
C TYR A 166 5.16 -1.70 -19.70
N ASP A 167 4.11 -0.88 -19.62
CA ASP A 167 3.46 -0.50 -18.36
C ASP A 167 2.81 -1.71 -17.68
N ILE A 168 2.17 -2.57 -18.48
CA ILE A 168 1.58 -3.84 -18.03
C ILE A 168 2.67 -4.74 -17.44
N ALA A 169 3.75 -4.99 -18.18
CA ALA A 169 4.87 -5.82 -17.71
C ALA A 169 5.55 -5.23 -16.47
N CYS A 170 5.64 -3.90 -16.37
CA CYS A 170 6.15 -3.24 -15.17
C CYS A 170 5.25 -3.44 -13.96
N ALA A 171 3.92 -3.39 -14.13
CA ALA A 171 2.98 -3.63 -13.03
C ALA A 171 2.94 -5.11 -12.63
N MET A 172 2.92 -6.03 -13.61
CA MET A 172 2.87 -7.48 -13.39
C MET A 172 4.06 -8.03 -12.60
N ARG A 173 5.24 -7.42 -12.73
CA ARG A 173 6.40 -7.74 -11.87
C ARG A 173 6.10 -7.65 -10.37
N THR A 174 5.15 -6.81 -9.95
CA THR A 174 4.71 -6.75 -8.54
C THR A 174 4.04 -8.04 -8.08
N TYR A 175 3.35 -8.74 -8.99
CA TYR A 175 2.69 -10.01 -8.74
C TYR A 175 3.64 -11.20 -8.88
N GLU A 176 4.46 -11.20 -9.93
CA GLU A 176 5.40 -12.28 -10.25
C GLU A 176 6.58 -12.35 -9.26
N GLU A 177 7.11 -11.19 -8.85
CA GLU A 177 8.25 -11.06 -7.95
C GLU A 177 7.87 -10.22 -6.71
N PRO A 178 6.96 -10.71 -5.86
CA PRO A 178 6.39 -9.90 -4.80
C PRO A 178 7.40 -9.61 -3.70
N THR A 179 7.73 -8.34 -3.53
CA THR A 179 8.55 -7.87 -2.40
C THR A 179 7.68 -7.56 -1.17
N GLU A 180 8.32 -7.31 -0.02
CA GLU A 180 7.65 -6.83 1.20
C GLU A 180 6.69 -5.65 0.98
N SER A 181 6.99 -4.80 0.00
CA SER A 181 6.12 -3.68 -0.37
C SER A 181 4.76 -4.15 -0.91
N ALA A 182 4.73 -5.23 -1.70
CA ALA A 182 3.51 -5.80 -2.27
C ALA A 182 2.56 -6.35 -1.20
N TYR A 183 3.08 -6.84 -0.07
CA TYR A 183 2.25 -7.34 1.04
C TYR A 183 1.79 -6.25 2.02
N ARG A 184 2.52 -5.13 2.10
CA ARG A 184 2.37 -4.13 3.17
C ARG A 184 2.14 -2.70 2.67
N ARG A 185 1.59 -2.54 1.45
CA ARG A 185 1.17 -1.22 0.94
C ARG A 185 0.20 -0.56 1.94
N ARG A 186 0.54 0.68 2.32
CA ARG A 186 -0.27 1.51 3.21
C ARG A 186 -1.36 2.20 2.41
N ILE A 187 -2.58 2.22 2.95
CA ILE A 187 -3.75 2.82 2.29
C ILE A 187 -3.54 4.30 1.97
N GLU A 188 -2.81 5.03 2.81
CA GLU A 188 -2.48 6.44 2.60
C GLU A 188 -1.60 6.61 1.36
N PHE A 189 -0.60 5.74 1.20
CA PHE A 189 0.30 5.78 0.05
C PHE A 189 -0.41 5.40 -1.24
N ILE A 190 -1.28 4.38 -1.20
CA ILE A 190 -2.10 4.01 -2.35
C ILE A 190 -2.96 5.19 -2.76
N SER A 191 -3.65 5.82 -1.81
CA SER A 191 -4.54 6.96 -2.08
C SER A 191 -3.78 8.15 -2.68
N GLU A 192 -2.62 8.51 -2.12
CA GLU A 192 -1.76 9.57 -2.64
C GLU A 192 -1.23 9.28 -4.06
N LYS A 193 -0.86 8.03 -4.34
CA LYS A 193 -0.27 7.63 -5.63
C LYS A 193 -1.28 7.47 -6.75
N THR A 194 -2.48 7.02 -6.42
CA THR A 194 -3.54 6.71 -7.39
C THR A 194 -4.51 7.87 -7.60
N ASN A 195 -4.45 8.88 -6.73
CA ASN A 195 -5.44 9.95 -6.62
C ASN A 195 -6.87 9.45 -6.32
N ILE A 196 -7.02 8.18 -5.92
CA ILE A 196 -8.29 7.59 -5.51
C ILE A 196 -8.41 7.71 -3.98
N PRO A 197 -9.40 8.43 -3.44
CA PRO A 197 -9.56 8.58 -2.00
C PRO A 197 -9.94 7.24 -1.36
N LEU A 198 -9.09 6.75 -0.47
CA LEU A 198 -9.33 5.52 0.29
C LEU A 198 -9.47 5.83 1.78
N GLN A 199 -10.60 5.44 2.36
CA GLN A 199 -10.84 5.57 3.79
C GLN A 199 -10.71 4.22 4.48
N ARG A 200 -10.03 4.20 5.63
CA ARG A 200 -10.00 3.01 6.47
C ARG A 200 -11.39 2.77 7.04
N THR A 201 -11.89 1.54 6.89
CA THR A 201 -13.12 1.13 7.57
C THR A 201 -12.93 1.30 9.07
N LYS A 202 -13.73 2.19 9.67
CA LYS A 202 -13.68 2.44 11.10
C LYS A 202 -14.34 1.26 11.81
N ARG A 203 -13.55 0.41 12.45
CA ARG A 203 -14.08 -0.57 13.41
C ARG A 203 -14.46 0.16 14.69
N ASN A 204 -15.60 -0.22 15.28
CA ASN A 204 -16.10 0.38 16.52
C ASN A 204 -15.30 -0.03 17.78
N GLY A 205 -14.26 -0.85 17.64
CA GLY A 205 -13.38 -1.33 18.72
C GLY A 205 -14.03 -2.30 19.71
N ARG A 206 -15.30 -2.67 19.51
CA ARG A 206 -16.01 -3.56 20.43
C ARG A 206 -15.54 -5.00 20.26
N LYS A 207 -15.42 -5.72 21.37
CA LYS A 207 -15.23 -7.18 21.36
C LYS A 207 -16.44 -7.85 20.70
N GLN A 208 -16.21 -8.99 20.05
CA GLN A 208 -17.25 -9.77 19.36
C GLN A 208 -18.46 -10.05 20.27
N GLU A 209 -18.21 -10.40 21.53
CA GLU A 209 -19.26 -10.68 22.53
C GLU A 209 -20.20 -9.48 22.74
N VAL A 210 -19.66 -8.26 22.86
CA VAL A 210 -20.45 -7.03 23.01
C VAL A 210 -21.26 -6.76 21.75
N HIS A 211 -20.70 -7.07 20.58
CA HIS A 211 -21.41 -6.89 19.32
C HIS A 211 -22.60 -7.85 19.21
N LEU A 212 -22.39 -9.14 19.52
CA LEU A 212 -23.44 -10.16 19.53
C LEU A 212 -24.54 -9.86 20.56
N LYS A 213 -24.18 -9.38 21.76
CA LYS A 213 -25.15 -8.97 22.78
C LYS A 213 -26.08 -7.87 22.27
N ARG A 214 -25.52 -6.85 21.59
CA ARG A 214 -26.33 -5.75 21.03
C ARG A 214 -27.21 -6.20 19.87
N ILE A 215 -26.67 -7.04 18.97
CA ILE A 215 -27.45 -7.59 17.85
C ILE A 215 -28.62 -8.40 18.39
N ARG A 216 -28.39 -9.25 19.41
CA ARG A 216 -29.47 -10.04 20.03
C ARG A 216 -30.51 -9.16 20.74
N ALA A 217 -30.08 -8.15 21.49
CA ALA A 217 -31.00 -7.25 22.16
C ALA A 217 -31.85 -6.44 21.16
N MET A 218 -31.26 -6.04 20.03
CA MET A 218 -32.00 -5.35 18.97
C MET A 218 -32.97 -6.29 18.27
N GLN A 219 -32.55 -7.53 18.00
CA GLN A 219 -33.42 -8.57 17.45
C GLN A 219 -34.59 -8.90 18.40
N GLU A 220 -34.36 -9.01 19.70
CA GLU A 220 -35.41 -9.23 20.70
C GLU A 220 -36.44 -8.10 20.70
N PHE A 221 -35.97 -6.85 20.62
CA PHE A 221 -36.85 -5.69 20.50
C PHE A 221 -37.66 -5.69 19.20
N ASP A 222 -37.02 -5.97 18.07
CA ASP A 222 -37.69 -6.01 16.76
C ASP A 222 -38.72 -7.16 16.68
N ASP A 223 -38.41 -8.30 17.32
CA ASP A 223 -39.32 -9.45 17.45
C ASP A 223 -40.56 -9.11 18.28
N GLU A 224 -40.37 -8.43 19.42
CA GLU A 224 -41.47 -7.97 20.28
C GLU A 224 -42.40 -6.97 19.56
N ASP A 225 -41.82 -5.98 18.86
CA ASP A 225 -42.59 -4.93 18.16
C ASP A 225 -43.38 -5.47 16.96
N ASN A 226 -42.78 -6.39 16.20
CA ASN A 226 -43.42 -7.01 15.02
C ASN A 226 -44.29 -8.22 15.37
N GLY A 227 -44.30 -8.67 16.64
CA GLY A 227 -44.95 -9.92 17.05
C GLY A 227 -44.37 -11.17 16.36
N THR A 228 -43.10 -11.11 15.96
CA THR A 228 -42.39 -12.20 15.30
C THR A 228 -41.43 -12.87 16.28
N ASN A 229 -40.98 -14.09 15.97
CA ASN A 229 -39.95 -14.76 16.71
C ASN A 229 -38.95 -15.39 15.74
N TRP A 230 -37.74 -14.84 15.64
CA TRP A 230 -36.74 -15.34 14.70
C TRP A 230 -36.30 -16.79 14.99
N ARG A 231 -36.62 -17.31 16.19
CA ARG A 231 -36.34 -18.69 16.58
C ARG A 231 -37.45 -19.67 16.19
N ASP A 232 -38.65 -19.20 15.86
CA ASP A 232 -39.73 -20.07 15.44
C ASP A 232 -39.42 -20.72 14.09
N GLY A 233 -39.66 -22.02 13.99
CA GLY A 233 -39.42 -22.79 12.75
C GLY A 233 -37.95 -23.07 12.43
N ASN A 234 -36.99 -22.62 13.25
CA ASN A 234 -35.54 -22.72 12.95
C ASN A 234 -34.93 -24.12 13.19
N GLY A 235 -35.76 -25.18 13.17
CA GLY A 235 -35.34 -26.59 13.25
C GLY A 235 -34.69 -27.03 14.58
N ARG A 236 -34.58 -26.14 15.57
CA ARG A 236 -33.94 -26.44 16.86
C ARG A 236 -34.95 -27.13 17.77
N LYS A 237 -34.74 -28.43 18.03
CA LYS A 237 -35.60 -29.20 18.95
C LYS A 237 -35.65 -28.53 20.33
N PRO A 238 -36.84 -28.40 20.95
CA PRO A 238 -36.95 -27.91 22.31
C PRO A 238 -36.17 -28.83 23.26
N LYS A 239 -35.57 -28.23 24.29
CA LYS A 239 -34.86 -28.96 25.36
C LYS A 239 -35.84 -29.55 26.36
#